data_AF-R4X2U7-F1
#
_entry.id   AF-R4X2U7-F1
#
_cell.length_a   1.000
_cell.length_b   1.000
_cell.length_c   1.000
_cell.angle_alpha   90.00
_cell.angle_beta   90.00
_cell.angle_gamma   90.00
#
_symmetry.space_group_name_H-M   'P 1'
#
loop_
_entity.id
_entity.type
_entity.pdbx_description
1 polymer ?
#
loop_
_entity_poly.entity_id
_entity_poly.type
_entity_poly.pdbx_seq_one_letter_code
_entity_poly.pdbx_strand_id
1 'polypeptide(L)'
;MNTLSFSLSARALRPRRFPAIAAIGLICAAAHAQTQCPGYVETDAGSAFDIASIIKDTGSPQSALDKVRNAVARVNAGGGCSIFRDRLACEETLALANKAIVALKACASTGAPKGAARG
;
A
#
# COMPACT_ATOMS: atom_id res chain seq x y z
N MET A 1 11.88 -10.34 44.83
CA MET A 1 11.34 -10.29 46.20
C MET A 1 11.40 -8.85 46.69
N ASN A 2 10.28 -8.36 47.22
CA ASN A 2 10.06 -7.19 48.10
C ASN A 2 8.98 -6.23 47.56
N THR A 3 7.69 -6.39 47.91
CA THR A 3 6.99 -5.99 49.16
C THR A 3 6.99 -4.48 49.43
N LEU A 4 5.81 -3.85 49.28
CA LEU A 4 4.98 -3.24 50.36
C LEU A 4 5.52 -1.83 50.77
N SER A 5 4.76 -0.77 51.02
CA SER A 5 3.40 -0.63 51.55
C SER A 5 3.03 0.86 51.64
N PHE A 6 1.72 1.14 51.58
CA PHE A 6 0.91 2.11 52.35
C PHE A 6 1.34 3.59 52.54
N SER A 7 0.44 4.49 52.18
CA SER A 7 -0.33 5.25 53.20
C SER A 7 -1.57 5.96 52.64
N LEU A 8 -2.69 5.74 53.34
CA LEU A 8 -3.97 6.43 53.23
C LEU A 8 -3.85 7.87 53.74
N SER A 9 -4.57 8.82 53.12
CA SER A 9 -5.51 9.69 53.87
C SER A 9 -6.24 10.69 52.99
N ALA A 10 -7.53 10.43 52.85
CA ALA A 10 -8.66 11.33 52.85
C ALA A 10 -8.39 12.84 52.63
N ARG A 11 -8.85 13.36 51.50
CA ARG A 11 -9.63 14.62 51.48
C ARG A 11 -10.79 14.49 50.51
N ALA A 12 -11.98 14.54 51.10
CA ALA A 12 -13.24 14.63 50.41
C ALA A 12 -13.25 15.79 49.42
N LEU A 13 -13.54 15.51 48.16
CA LEU A 13 -14.03 16.50 47.20
C LEU A 13 -15.32 15.97 46.61
N ARG A 14 -16.41 16.61 47.05
CA ARG A 14 -17.77 16.46 46.56
C ARG A 14 -17.83 16.41 45.03
N PRO A 15 -18.82 15.69 44.48
CA PRO A 15 -18.96 15.46 43.06
C PRO A 15 -19.38 16.76 42.37
N ARG A 16 -18.46 17.43 41.69
CA ARG A 16 -18.82 18.53 40.81
C ARG A 16 -19.16 17.93 39.45
N ARG A 17 -20.46 17.70 39.25
CA ARG A 17 -21.05 17.42 37.93
C ARG A 17 -20.51 18.43 36.93
N PHE A 18 -19.76 17.93 35.95
CA PHE A 18 -19.54 18.62 34.69
C PHE A 18 -19.89 17.67 33.55
N PRO A 19 -20.68 18.14 32.59
CA PRO A 19 -21.43 17.30 31.68
C PRO A 19 -20.53 16.72 30.59
N ALA A 20 -20.99 15.57 30.08
CA ALA A 20 -20.68 14.96 28.80
C ALA A 20 -19.82 15.83 27.85
N ILE A 21 -18.54 15.49 27.75
CA ILE A 21 -17.81 15.66 26.50
C ILE A 21 -17.43 14.24 26.09
N ALA A 22 -18.29 13.67 25.25
CA ALA A 22 -17.98 12.49 24.48
C ALA A 22 -16.72 12.84 23.68
N ALA A 23 -15.56 12.40 24.16
CA ALA A 23 -14.36 12.35 23.37
C ALA A 23 -14.64 11.33 22.26
N ILE A 24 -15.14 11.83 21.12
CA ILE A 24 -15.20 11.10 19.88
C ILE A 24 -13.74 10.81 19.56
N GLY A 25 -13.29 9.62 19.98
CA GLY A 25 -12.03 9.08 19.53
C GLY A 25 -12.08 9.09 18.03
N LEU A 26 -11.28 9.97 17.42
CA LEU A 26 -10.89 9.85 16.03
C LEU A 26 -10.12 8.53 15.95
N ILE A 27 -10.87 7.45 15.75
CA ILE A 27 -10.33 6.18 15.33
C ILE A 27 -9.82 6.49 13.93
N CYS A 28 -8.54 6.85 13.84
CA CYS A 28 -7.77 6.65 12.63
C CYS A 28 -7.82 5.15 12.36
N ALA A 29 -8.91 4.70 11.74
CA ALA A 29 -8.92 3.49 10.98
C ALA A 29 -7.92 3.75 9.86
N ALA A 30 -6.66 3.51 10.15
CA ALA A 30 -5.73 3.04 9.15
C ALA A 30 -6.33 1.72 8.69
N ALA A 31 -7.31 1.83 7.79
CA ALA A 31 -7.68 0.81 6.86
C ALA A 31 -6.43 0.61 6.00
N HIS A 32 -5.42 -0.03 6.61
CA HIS A 32 -4.59 -0.96 5.91
C HIS A 32 -5.58 -2.01 5.42
N ALA A 33 -6.22 -1.66 4.31
CA ALA A 33 -6.88 -2.61 3.48
C ALA A 33 -5.81 -3.69 3.31
N GLN A 34 -6.06 -4.87 3.88
CA GLN A 34 -5.38 -6.08 3.45
C GLN A 34 -5.84 -6.33 2.01
N THR A 35 -5.52 -5.40 1.11
CA THR A 35 -5.74 -5.52 -0.32
C THR A 35 -4.62 -6.42 -0.77
N GLN A 36 -4.92 -7.71 -0.88
CA GLN A 36 -4.85 -8.51 -2.12
C GLN A 36 -3.80 -8.10 -3.16
N CYS A 37 -2.65 -7.59 -2.73
CA CYS A 37 -1.56 -7.16 -3.58
C CYS A 37 -0.33 -7.92 -3.17
N PRO A 38 0.28 -8.69 -4.09
CA PRO A 38 1.54 -9.35 -3.77
C PRO A 38 2.57 -8.28 -3.40
N GLY A 39 3.37 -8.53 -2.36
CA GLY A 39 4.43 -7.60 -1.96
C GLY A 39 5.48 -7.44 -3.06
N TYR A 40 5.73 -8.51 -3.81
CA TYR A 40 6.66 -8.57 -4.93
C TYR A 40 6.20 -9.62 -5.95
N VAL A 41 6.67 -9.50 -7.18
CA VAL A 41 6.53 -10.53 -8.21
C VAL A 41 7.90 -11.01 -8.63
N GLU A 42 8.11 -12.32 -8.66
CA GLU A 42 9.36 -12.92 -9.15
C GLU A 42 9.24 -13.31 -10.62
N THR A 43 10.37 -13.19 -11.30
CA THR A 43 10.59 -13.78 -12.62
C THR A 43 11.13 -15.19 -12.47
N ASP A 44 10.96 -16.03 -13.49
CA ASP A 44 11.56 -17.36 -13.57
C ASP A 44 13.10 -17.32 -13.53
N ALA A 45 13.69 -16.15 -13.83
CA ALA A 45 15.12 -15.87 -13.72
C ALA A 45 15.56 -15.46 -12.30
N GLY A 46 14.65 -15.42 -11.31
CA GLY A 46 14.95 -15.07 -9.91
C GLY A 46 15.07 -13.57 -9.63
N SER A 47 14.76 -12.69 -10.59
CA SER A 47 14.62 -11.24 -10.33
C SER A 47 13.26 -10.92 -9.73
N ALA A 48 13.26 -10.15 -8.64
CA ALA A 48 12.05 -9.71 -7.94
C ALA A 48 11.72 -8.24 -8.25
N PHE A 49 10.47 -7.96 -8.57
CA PHE A 49 9.95 -6.61 -8.67
C PHE A 49 9.05 -6.32 -7.47
N ASP A 50 9.45 -5.38 -6.63
CA ASP A 50 8.73 -5.00 -5.42
C ASP A 50 7.52 -4.12 -5.77
N ILE A 51 6.33 -4.72 -5.65
CA ILE A 51 5.06 -4.05 -5.96
C ILE A 51 4.66 -3.12 -4.82
N ALA A 52 4.93 -3.49 -3.56
CA ALA A 52 4.60 -2.66 -2.41
C ALA A 52 5.34 -1.31 -2.44
N SER A 53 6.62 -1.33 -2.82
CA SER A 53 7.49 -0.17 -2.92
C SER A 53 6.99 0.79 -4.00
N ILE A 54 6.69 0.30 -5.22
CA ILE A 54 6.18 1.19 -6.27
C ILE A 54 4.78 1.73 -5.98
N ILE A 55 3.91 0.96 -5.32
CA ILE A 55 2.60 1.45 -4.86
C ILE A 55 2.80 2.54 -3.81
N LYS A 56 3.71 2.35 -2.86
CA LYS A 56 4.06 3.34 -1.85
C LYS A 56 4.61 4.63 -2.48
N ASP A 57 5.50 4.52 -3.46
CA ASP A 57 6.09 5.67 -4.17
C ASP A 57 5.08 6.45 -5.02
N THR A 58 4.08 5.76 -5.56
CA THR A 58 3.07 6.38 -6.43
C THR A 58 1.78 6.74 -5.70
N GLY A 59 1.63 6.29 -4.46
CA GLY A 59 0.48 6.55 -3.59
C GLY A 59 -0.76 5.69 -3.88
N SER A 60 -0.82 4.94 -4.98
CA SER A 60 -1.95 4.02 -5.25
C SER A 60 -1.60 2.91 -6.26
N PRO A 61 -2.30 1.76 -6.22
CA PRO A 61 -2.12 0.69 -7.20
C PRO A 61 -2.39 1.12 -8.65
N GLN A 62 -3.38 2.00 -8.86
CA GLN A 62 -3.71 2.53 -10.18
C GLN A 62 -2.60 3.46 -10.69
N SER A 63 -2.07 4.35 -9.83
CA SER A 63 -0.94 5.21 -10.18
C SER A 63 0.32 4.40 -10.52
N ALA A 64 0.59 3.33 -9.76
CA ALA A 64 1.68 2.39 -10.06
C ALA A 64 1.47 1.71 -11.42
N LEU A 65 0.26 1.22 -11.69
CA LEU A 65 -0.11 0.59 -12.97
C LEU A 65 0.14 1.55 -14.14
N ASP A 66 -0.38 2.78 -14.05
CA ASP A 66 -0.21 3.78 -15.10
C ASP A 66 1.26 4.17 -15.29
N LYS A 67 2.05 4.27 -14.21
CA LYS A 67 3.49 4.54 -14.28
C LYS A 67 4.26 3.43 -15.02
N VAL A 68 3.99 2.16 -14.70
CA VAL A 68 4.64 1.02 -15.37
C VAL A 68 4.20 0.91 -16.82
N ARG A 69 2.90 1.07 -17.11
CA ARG A 69 2.38 1.09 -18.50
C ARG A 69 3.00 2.21 -19.32
N ASN A 70 3.14 3.40 -18.75
CA ASN A 70 3.79 4.52 -19.43
C ASN A 70 5.27 4.22 -19.70
N ALA A 71 5.99 3.62 -18.75
CA ALA A 71 7.38 3.22 -18.97
C ALA A 71 7.53 2.24 -20.14
N VAL A 72 6.69 1.19 -20.19
CA VAL A 72 6.67 0.24 -21.31
C VAL A 72 6.30 0.93 -22.63
N ALA A 73 5.29 1.82 -22.62
CA ALA A 73 4.88 2.56 -23.80
C ALA A 73 6.01 3.46 -24.35
N ARG A 74 6.79 4.10 -23.49
CA ARG A 74 7.96 4.91 -23.92
C ARG A 74 9.04 4.05 -24.55
N VAL A 75 9.31 2.86 -24.01
CA VAL A 75 10.27 1.92 -24.62
C VAL A 75 9.80 1.53 -26.01
N ASN A 76 8.52 1.18 -26.16
CA ASN A 76 7.95 0.81 -27.46
C ASN A 76 7.94 1.97 -28.45
N ALA A 77 7.58 3.18 -28.01
CA ALA A 77 7.61 4.39 -28.83
C ALA A 77 9.04 4.78 -29.25
N GLY A 78 10.04 4.43 -28.45
CA GLY A 78 11.46 4.63 -28.74
C GLY A 78 12.08 3.64 -29.72
N GLY A 79 11.31 2.70 -30.28
CA GLY A 79 11.82 1.63 -31.15
C GLY A 79 11.97 0.27 -30.46
N GLY A 80 11.36 0.10 -29.27
CA GLY A 80 11.38 -1.14 -28.51
C GLY A 80 12.77 -1.52 -28.01
N CYS A 81 13.00 -2.80 -27.72
CA CYS A 81 14.31 -3.26 -27.25
C CYS A 81 15.41 -3.24 -28.32
N SER A 82 15.06 -3.00 -29.59
CA SER A 82 16.02 -3.00 -30.71
C SER A 82 17.04 -1.85 -30.67
N ILE A 83 16.70 -0.74 -30.00
CA ILE A 83 17.58 0.41 -29.86
C ILE A 83 18.61 0.27 -28.73
N PHE A 84 18.44 -0.72 -27.84
CA PHE A 84 19.34 -0.96 -26.73
C PHE A 84 20.53 -1.82 -27.17
N ARG A 85 21.72 -1.51 -26.67
CA ARG A 85 22.93 -2.31 -26.92
C ARG A 85 22.79 -3.73 -26.39
N ASP A 86 22.20 -3.85 -25.20
CA ASP A 86 21.84 -5.13 -24.61
C ASP A 86 20.34 -5.38 -24.79
N ARG A 87 20.00 -5.97 -25.94
CA ARG A 87 18.61 -6.30 -26.26
C ARG A 87 18.03 -7.31 -25.28
N LEU A 88 18.85 -8.26 -24.81
CA LEU A 88 18.37 -9.38 -24.01
C LEU A 88 17.97 -8.89 -22.60
N ALA A 89 18.81 -8.05 -21.98
CA ALA A 89 18.48 -7.40 -20.71
C ALA A 89 17.24 -6.49 -20.81
N CYS A 90 17.05 -5.80 -21.94
CA CYS A 90 15.84 -5.02 -22.18
C CYS A 90 14.60 -5.90 -22.23
N GLU A 91 14.62 -6.98 -23.02
CA GLU A 91 13.49 -7.91 -23.16
C GLU A 91 13.14 -8.57 -21.82
N GLU A 92 14.14 -8.96 -21.02
CA GLU A 92 13.93 -9.49 -19.67
C GLU A 92 13.25 -8.46 -18.75
N THR A 93 13.72 -7.21 -18.77
CA THR A 93 13.12 -6.12 -17.99
C THR A 93 11.68 -5.84 -18.44
N LEU A 94 11.42 -5.88 -19.75
CA LEU A 94 10.10 -5.63 -20.33
C LEU A 94 9.13 -6.77 -20.01
N ALA A 95 9.60 -8.01 -20.03
CA ALA A 95 8.84 -9.19 -19.58
C ALA A 95 8.48 -9.08 -18.09
N LEU A 96 9.44 -8.67 -17.24
CA LEU A 96 9.18 -8.43 -15.82
C LEU A 96 8.17 -7.29 -15.60
N ALA A 97 8.30 -6.19 -16.33
CA ALA A 97 7.34 -5.08 -16.28
C ALA A 97 5.92 -5.52 -16.68
N ASN A 98 5.78 -6.38 -17.69
CA ASN A 98 4.48 -6.94 -18.08
C ASN A 98 3.87 -7.83 -17.00
N LYS A 99 4.67 -8.68 -16.32
CA LYS A 99 4.21 -9.44 -15.15
C LYS A 99 3.73 -8.51 -14.02
N ALA A 100 4.48 -7.44 -13.75
CA ALA A 100 4.09 -6.42 -12.76
C ALA A 100 2.79 -5.70 -13.15
N ILE A 101 2.57 -5.38 -14.44
CA ILE A 101 1.31 -4.80 -14.93
C ILE A 101 0.13 -5.71 -14.64
N VAL A 102 0.25 -7.03 -14.85
CA VAL A 102 -0.82 -7.98 -14.57
C VAL A 102 -1.17 -8.00 -13.07
N ALA A 103 -0.15 -8.05 -12.21
CA ALA A 103 -0.35 -8.02 -10.76
C ALA A 103 -0.96 -6.69 -10.30
N LEU A 104 -0.45 -5.56 -10.79
CA LEU A 104 -0.97 -4.22 -10.50
C LEU A 104 -2.41 -4.04 -11.01
N LYS A 105 -2.77 -4.63 -12.14
CA LYS A 105 -4.14 -4.61 -12.67
C LYS A 105 -5.10 -5.39 -11.77
N ALA A 106 -4.68 -6.55 -11.27
CA ALA A 106 -5.48 -7.33 -10.31
C ALA A 106 -5.69 -6.56 -8.99
N CYS A 107 -4.63 -5.90 -8.51
CA CYS A 107 -4.66 -4.97 -7.38
C CYS A 107 -5.64 -3.82 -7.57
N ALA A 108 -5.52 -3.09 -8.69
CA ALA A 108 -6.32 -1.91 -8.96
C ALA A 108 -7.80 -2.25 -9.20
N SER A 109 -8.09 -3.41 -9.80
CA SER A 109 -9.46 -3.89 -10.01
C SER A 109 -10.17 -4.27 -8.70
N THR A 110 -9.40 -4.70 -7.68
CA THR A 110 -9.91 -4.98 -6.33
C THR A 110 -10.07 -3.69 -5.50
N GLY A 111 -9.32 -2.64 -5.85
CA GLY A 111 -9.36 -1.32 -5.19
C GLY A 111 -10.46 -0.38 -5.68
N ALA A 112 -11.25 -0.74 -6.70
CA ALA A 112 -12.41 0.04 -7.08
C ALA A 112 -13.49 -0.13 -5.99
N PRO A 113 -13.88 0.92 -5.25
CA PRO A 113 -14.98 0.82 -4.32
C PRO A 113 -16.25 0.54 -5.12
N LYS A 114 -16.63 -0.74 -5.20
CA LYS A 114 -17.96 -1.14 -5.64
C LYS A 114 -18.92 -0.52 -4.63
N GLY A 115 -19.68 0.46 -5.10
CA GLY A 115 -20.47 1.41 -4.31
C GLY A 115 -20.99 0.86 -2.98
N ALA A 116 -20.67 1.57 -1.91
CA ALA A 116 -21.52 1.64 -0.74
C ALA A 116 -22.83 2.35 -1.13
N ALA A 117 -23.67 1.67 -1.91
CA ALA A 117 -25.08 1.98 -2.01
C ALA A 117 -25.78 1.34 -0.81
N ARG A 118 -25.83 2.06 0.30
CA ARG A 118 -26.83 1.90 1.36
C ARG A 118 -27.20 3.28 1.88
N GLY A 119 -28.28 3.81 1.32
CA GLY A 119 -29.12 4.89 1.84
C GLY A 119 -30.54 4.54 1.48
#